data_AF-A0A0F9P0G9-F1
#
_entry.id   AF-A0A0F9P0G9-F1
#
_cell.length_a   1.000
_cell.length_b   1.000
_cell.length_c   1.000
_cell.angle_alpha   90.00
_cell.angle_beta   90.00
_cell.angle_gamma   90.00
#
_symmetry.space_group_name_H-M   'P 1'
#
loop_
_entity.id
_entity.type
_entity.pdbx_description
1 polymer ?
#
loop_
_entity_poly.entity_id
_entity_poly.type
_entity_poly.pdbx_seq_one_letter_code
_entity_poly.pdbx_strand_id
1 'polypeptide(L)'
;MSGKRYRLQKTERLQLKIKLLVAHGSNCWWCEEPFSPDDWPTFEHVNPLSLGGTWSFENLRLTHESCNEMRANHYPISYEVK
;
A
#
# COMPACT_ATOMS: atom_id res chain seq x y z
N MET A 1 21.92 -3.54 15.92
CA MET A 1 20.58 -4.03 16.31
C MET A 1 19.89 -4.57 15.07
N SER A 2 19.89 -5.89 14.88
CA SER A 2 19.29 -6.51 13.70
C SER A 2 17.78 -6.36 13.76
N GLY A 3 17.24 -5.38 13.03
CA GLY A 3 15.80 -5.14 12.93
C GLY A 3 15.12 -6.40 12.39
N LYS A 4 14.40 -7.12 13.26
CA LYS A 4 13.56 -8.25 12.87
C LYS A 4 12.62 -7.74 11.77
N ARG A 5 12.75 -8.27 10.56
CA ARG A 5 11.80 -8.03 9.46
C ARG A 5 10.43 -8.47 9.95
N TYR A 6 9.57 -7.52 10.29
CA TYR A 6 8.20 -7.80 10.73
C TYR A 6 7.41 -8.32 9.53
N ARG A 7 7.29 -9.64 9.41
CA ARG A 7 6.44 -10.29 8.41
C ARG A 7 5.09 -10.56 9.08
N LEU A 8 4.11 -9.72 8.78
CA LEU A 8 2.71 -9.96 9.15
C LEU A 8 2.27 -11.35 8.64
N GLN A 9 1.58 -12.09 9.49
CA GLN A 9 0.91 -13.33 9.12
C GLN A 9 -0.21 -13.03 8.10
N LYS A 10 -0.61 -14.06 7.34
CA LYS A 10 -1.63 -13.91 6.27
C LYS A 10 -2.94 -13.33 6.81
N THR A 11 -3.37 -13.76 7.99
CA THR A 11 -4.59 -13.29 8.67
C THR A 11 -4.49 -11.83 9.08
N GLU A 12 -3.37 -11.42 9.65
CA GLU A 12 -3.12 -10.03 10.05
C GLU A 12 -3.11 -9.10 8.83
N ARG A 13 -2.51 -9.55 7.71
CA ARG A 13 -2.56 -8.83 6.43
C ARG A 13 -3.99 -8.68 5.92
N LEU A 14 -4.79 -9.74 5.99
CA LEU A 14 -6.20 -9.66 5.57
C LEU A 14 -6.99 -8.66 6.43
N GLN A 15 -6.82 -8.72 7.76
CA GLN A 15 -7.48 -7.78 8.67
C GLN A 15 -7.05 -6.33 8.40
N LEU A 16 -5.77 -6.11 8.12
CA LEU A 16 -5.26 -4.77 7.79
C LEU A 16 -5.83 -4.24 6.47
N LYS A 17 -5.96 -5.10 5.44
CA LYS A 17 -6.66 -4.73 4.19
C LYS A 17 -8.10 -4.33 4.46
N ILE A 18 -8.84 -5.11 5.25
CA ILE A 18 -10.24 -4.79 5.61
C ILE A 18 -10.31 -3.44 6.33
N LYS A 19 -9.42 -3.17 7.29
CA LYS A 19 -9.37 -1.87 7.99
C LYS A 19 -9.12 -0.71 7.03
N LEU A 20 -8.20 -0.88 6.08
CA LEU A 20 -7.92 0.14 5.07
C LEU A 20 -9.10 0.36 4.12
N LEU A 21 -9.80 -0.70 3.69
CA LEU A 21 -11.01 -0.60 2.86
C LEU A 21 -12.12 0.18 3.59
N VAL A 22 -12.31 -0.08 4.89
CA VAL A 22 -13.30 0.64 5.71
C VAL A 22 -12.92 2.11 5.87
N ALA A 23 -11.63 2.42 6.07
CA ALA A 23 -11.18 3.78 6.33
C ALA A 23 -11.02 4.66 5.09
N HIS A 24 -10.65 4.07 3.95
CA HIS A 24 -10.29 4.80 2.72
C HIS A 24 -11.20 4.50 1.53
N GLY A 25 -12.15 3.57 1.69
CA GLY A 25 -13.04 3.13 0.62
C GLY A 25 -12.45 1.97 -0.19
N SER A 26 -13.25 1.50 -1.16
CA SER A 26 -12.98 0.33 -1.98
C SER A 26 -12.38 0.66 -3.35
N ASN A 27 -11.79 1.84 -3.49
CA ASN A 27 -11.16 2.29 -4.74
C ASN A 27 -9.65 2.29 -4.60
N CYS A 28 -8.97 2.04 -5.70
CA CYS A 28 -7.53 2.15 -5.82
C CYS A 28 -7.08 3.56 -5.51
N TRP A 29 -6.13 3.72 -4.59
CA TRP A 29 -5.62 5.04 -4.22
C TRP A 29 -4.87 5.74 -5.36
N TRP A 30 -4.43 4.99 -6.38
CA TRP A 30 -3.67 5.54 -7.51
C TRP A 30 -4.56 5.95 -8.68
N CYS A 31 -5.42 5.05 -9.16
CA CYS A 31 -6.26 5.31 -10.34
C CYS A 31 -7.73 5.63 -10.00
N GLU A 32 -8.11 5.59 -8.72
CA GLU A 32 -9.46 5.86 -8.21
C GLU A 32 -10.56 4.89 -8.69
N GLU A 33 -10.20 3.86 -9.46
CA GLU A 33 -11.12 2.80 -9.90
C GLU A 33 -11.37 1.75 -8.81
N PRO A 34 -12.57 1.12 -8.77
CA PRO A 34 -12.90 0.14 -7.75
C PRO A 34 -12.06 -1.15 -7.85
N PHE A 35 -11.88 -1.82 -6.72
CA PHE A 35 -11.34 -3.19 -6.71
C PHE A 35 -12.39 -4.21 -7.16
N SER A 36 -11.92 -5.36 -7.65
CA SER A 36 -12.78 -6.50 -8.01
C SER A 36 -12.31 -7.78 -7.31
N PRO A 37 -13.14 -8.84 -7.29
CA PRO A 37 -12.71 -10.14 -6.79
C PRO A 37 -11.51 -10.73 -7.54
N ASP A 38 -11.39 -10.42 -8.84
CA ASP A 38 -10.30 -10.90 -9.70
C ASP A 38 -9.05 -10.02 -9.63
N ASP A 39 -9.18 -8.77 -9.18
CA ASP A 39 -8.08 -7.82 -8.95
C ASP A 39 -8.11 -7.31 -7.51
N TRP A 40 -7.73 -8.20 -6.60
CA TRP A 40 -7.75 -7.94 -5.17
C TRP A 40 -6.62 -6.97 -4.77
N PRO A 41 -6.89 -5.93 -3.95
CA PRO A 41 -5.94 -4.88 -3.65
C PRO A 41 -4.64 -5.39 -3.04
N THR A 42 -3.52 -4.76 -3.42
CA THR A 42 -2.21 -4.89 -2.80
C THR A 42 -1.96 -3.73 -1.82
N PHE A 43 -0.99 -3.91 -0.93
CA PHE A 43 -0.55 -2.83 -0.05
C PHE A 43 0.42 -1.94 -0.79
N GLU A 44 0.21 -0.63 -0.70
CA GLU A 44 1.17 0.36 -1.13
C GLU A 44 1.62 1.24 0.02
N HIS A 45 2.92 1.54 0.07
CA HIS A 45 3.49 2.44 1.07
C HIS A 45 3.51 3.88 0.54
N VAL A 46 2.88 4.81 1.25
CA VAL A 46 2.86 6.23 0.87
C VAL A 46 4.28 6.78 0.82
N ASN A 47 5.04 6.60 1.91
CA ASN A 47 6.50 6.71 1.91
C ASN A 47 7.11 5.31 1.70
N PRO A 48 7.92 5.07 0.65
CA PRO A 48 8.56 3.78 0.39
C PRO A 48 9.40 3.26 1.57
N LEU A 49 9.43 1.93 1.75
CA LEU A 49 10.25 1.29 2.80
C LEU A 49 11.74 1.64 2.68
N SER A 50 12.25 1.77 1.45
CA SER A 50 13.64 2.16 1.17
C SER A 50 13.97 3.60 1.62
N LEU A 51 12.95 4.45 1.78
CA LEU A 51 13.06 5.85 2.22
C LEU A 51 12.58 6.04 3.68
N GLY A 52 12.57 4.96 4.47
CA GLY A 52 12.19 5.00 5.88
C GLY A 52 10.68 4.89 6.12
N GLY A 53 9.91 4.53 5.10
CA GLY A 53 8.51 4.14 5.26
C GLY A 53 8.32 2.99 6.25
N THR A 54 7.12 2.90 6.81
CA THR A 54 6.76 1.86 7.79
C THR A 54 5.46 1.15 7.40
N TRP A 55 5.20 0.00 8.02
CA TRP A 55 3.92 -0.72 7.93
C TRP A 55 2.83 -0.14 8.86
N SER A 56 3.00 1.10 9.31
CA SER A 56 1.98 1.80 10.09
C SER A 56 0.73 1.99 9.23
N PHE A 57 -0.43 2.02 9.88
CA PHE A 57 -1.71 2.15 9.20
C PHE A 57 -1.76 3.44 8.36
N GLU A 58 -1.18 4.51 8.88
CA GLU A 58 -1.15 5.84 8.29
C GLU A 58 -0.33 5.88 6.99
N ASN A 59 0.75 5.10 6.91
CA ASN A 59 1.63 5.01 5.76
C ASN A 59 1.18 3.98 4.72
N LEU A 60 0.05 3.29 4.93
CA LEU A 60 -0.45 2.27 4.02
C LEU A 60 -1.67 2.75 3.23
N ARG A 61 -1.71 2.38 1.96
CA ARG A 61 -2.85 2.51 1.07
C ARG A 61 -3.08 1.20 0.31
N LEU A 62 -4.21 1.13 -0.39
CA LEU A 62 -4.55 -0.01 -1.23
C LEU A 62 -4.52 0.41 -2.69
N THR A 63 -3.92 -0.43 -3.54
CA THR A 63 -3.84 -0.23 -4.98
C THR A 63 -4.03 -1.54 -5.72
N HIS A 64 -4.43 -1.51 -6.99
CA HIS A 64 -4.30 -2.68 -7.86
C HIS A 64 -2.84 -3.13 -7.95
N GLU A 65 -2.60 -4.40 -8.27
CA GLU A 65 -1.24 -4.91 -8.45
C GLU A 65 -0.51 -4.16 -9.58
N SER A 66 -1.17 -4.01 -10.73
CA SER A 66 -0.64 -3.28 -11.89
C SER A 66 -0.30 -1.82 -11.57
N CYS A 67 -1.17 -1.11 -10.84
CA CYS A 67 -0.93 0.27 -10.41
C CYS A 67 0.29 0.37 -9.48
N ASN A 68 0.43 -0.61 -8.57
CA ASN A 68 1.55 -0.65 -7.63
C ASN A 68 2.88 -0.85 -8.36
N GLU A 69 2.92 -1.78 -9.31
CA GLU A 69 4.11 -2.05 -10.14
C GLU A 69 4.48 -0.83 -11.00
N MET A 70 3.51 -0.18 -11.63
CA MET A 70 3.74 1.05 -12.39
C MET A 70 4.37 2.13 -11.50
N ARG A 71 3.82 2.36 -10.31
CA ARG A 71 4.34 3.36 -9.37
C ARG A 71 5.78 3.06 -8.94
N ALA A 72 6.11 1.80 -8.65
CA ALA A 72 7.47 1.40 -8.32
C ALA A 72 8.48 1.71 -9.45
N ASN A 73 8.03 1.67 -10.71
CA ASN A 73 8.85 1.99 -11.88
C ASN A 73 8.93 3.50 -12.19
N HIS A 74 8.02 4.33 -11.65
CA HIS A 74 7.96 5.77 -11.88
C HIS A 74 8.58 6.62 -10.75
N TYR A 75 9.02 6.02 -9.63
CA TYR A 75 9.77 6.70 -8.57
C TYR A 75 11.28 6.54 -8.83
N PRO A 76 12.00 7.57 -9.33
CA PRO A 76 12.37 8.72 -8.47
C PRO A 76 12.32 10.09 -9.17
N ILE A 77 11.94 11.16 -8.45
CA ILE A 77 12.56 12.51 -8.39
C ILE A 77 11.65 13.44 -7.55
N SER A 78 12.21 13.91 -6.43
CA SER A 78 11.79 14.99 -5.52
C SER A 78 10.33 15.07 -5.06
N TYR A 79 10.14 14.87 -3.76
CA TYR A 79 9.16 15.54 -2.90
C TYR A 79 8.46 16.75 -3.52
N GLU A 80 7.26 16.57 -4.06
CA GLU A 80 6.20 17.58 -4.01
C GLU A 80 4.88 16.86 -3.78
N VAL A 81 4.57 16.63 -2.51
CA VAL A 81 3.17 16.51 -2.10
C VAL A 81 2.64 17.93 -2.12
N LYS A 82 1.78 18.25 -3.10
CA LYS A 82 0.97 19.48 -3.07
C LYS A 82 -0.01 19.45 -1.91
#